data_AF-A0A5C7W469-F1
#
_entry.id   AF-A0A5C7W469-F1
#
_cell.length_a   1.000
_cell.length_b   1.000
_cell.length_c   1.000
_cell.angle_alpha   90.00
_cell.angle_beta   90.00
_cell.angle_gamma   90.00
#
_symmetry.space_group_name_H-M   'P 1'
#
loop_
_entity.id
_entity.type
_entity.pdbx_description
1 polymer ?
#
loop_
_entity_poly.entity_id
_entity_poly.type
_entity_poly.pdbx_seq_one_letter_code
_entity_poly.pdbx_strand_id
1 'polypeptide(L)'
;MPTEKHPPRSIDAWLKQLDEVCLPIASHHHEAVRRVLLDSRRSLREIAEQMQESPAIALAMLREANRSASSFSEPAESLEMALNRLGLKRAETLLAQMPVQEQQQIPLPLR
;
A
#
# COMPACT_ATOMS: atom_id res chain seq x y z
N MET A 1 -29.57 -10.74 -1.68
CA MET A 1 -29.62 -10.54 -0.22
C MET A 1 -28.36 -9.78 0.18
N PRO A 2 -28.42 -8.48 0.51
CA PRO A 2 -27.28 -7.83 1.11
C PRO A 2 -27.15 -8.39 2.53
N THR A 3 -26.08 -9.14 2.79
CA THR A 3 -25.74 -9.56 4.14
C THR A 3 -25.40 -8.31 4.94
N GLU A 4 -26.25 -7.94 5.90
CA GLU A 4 -25.97 -6.87 6.84
C GLU A 4 -24.71 -7.23 7.63
N LYS A 5 -23.57 -6.66 7.23
CA LYS A 5 -22.32 -6.81 7.96
C LYS A 5 -22.41 -5.94 9.21
N HIS A 6 -22.69 -6.55 10.35
CA HIS A 6 -22.60 -5.86 11.63
C HIS A 6 -21.18 -5.32 11.84
N PRO A 7 -21.03 -4.07 12.31
CA PRO A 7 -19.72 -3.51 12.57
C PRO A 7 -19.00 -4.33 13.66
N PRO A 8 -17.68 -4.51 13.55
CA PRO A 8 -16.92 -5.27 14.52
C PRO A 8 -17.01 -4.65 15.92
N ARG A 9 -16.96 -5.51 16.94
CA ARG A 9 -17.20 -5.15 18.36
C ARG A 9 -15.93 -4.95 19.18
N SER A 10 -14.75 -5.10 18.58
CA SER A 10 -13.44 -4.88 19.23
C SER A 10 -12.49 -4.15 18.31
N ILE A 11 -11.47 -3.51 18.88
CA ILE A 11 -10.41 -2.81 18.14
C ILE A 11 -9.67 -3.80 17.23
N ASP A 12 -9.32 -4.99 17.73
CA ASP A 12 -8.63 -6.01 16.93
C ASP A 12 -9.44 -6.45 15.71
N ALA A 13 -10.76 -6.55 15.86
CA ALA A 13 -11.65 -6.91 14.76
C ALA A 13 -11.77 -5.76 13.74
N TRP A 14 -11.75 -4.51 14.20
CA TRP A 14 -11.65 -3.34 13.32
C TRP A 14 -10.33 -3.30 12.56
N LEU A 15 -9.20 -3.51 13.24
CA LEU A 15 -7.88 -3.54 12.62
C LEU A 15 -7.80 -4.61 11.53
N LYS A 16 -8.24 -5.84 11.84
CA LYS A 16 -8.28 -6.93 10.87
C LYS A 16 -9.13 -6.60 9.65
N GLN A 17 -10.32 -6.03 9.87
CA GLN A 17 -11.21 -5.67 8.77
C GLN A 17 -10.60 -4.54 7.91
N LEU A 18 -9.99 -3.52 8.52
CA LEU A 18 -9.35 -2.41 7.81
C LEU A 18 -8.06 -2.82 7.09
N ASP A 19 -7.35 -3.84 7.58
CA ASP A 19 -6.17 -4.41 6.93
C ASP A 19 -6.51 -5.23 5.70
N GLU A 20 -7.72 -5.78 5.61
CA GLU A 20 -8.22 -6.50 4.44
C GLU A 20 -8.75 -5.57 3.34
N VAL A 21 -8.98 -4.28 3.64
CA VAL A 21 -9.47 -3.31 2.65
C VAL A 21 -8.33 -2.81 1.75
N CYS A 22 -8.41 -3.12 0.46
CA CYS A 22 -7.59 -2.50 -0.57
C CYS A 22 -8.17 -1.12 -0.95
N LEU A 23 -7.42 -0.05 -0.67
CA LEU A 23 -7.81 1.30 -1.03
C LEU A 23 -7.67 1.52 -2.55
N PRO A 24 -8.64 2.18 -3.20
CA PRO A 24 -8.54 2.53 -4.61
C PRO A 24 -7.43 3.57 -4.83
N ILE A 25 -6.70 3.42 -5.93
CA ILE A 25 -5.59 4.29 -6.29
C ILE A 25 -5.89 5.00 -7.60
N ALA A 26 -5.62 6.30 -7.66
CA ALA A 26 -5.79 7.05 -8.88
C ALA A 26 -4.78 6.58 -9.94
N SER A 27 -5.26 6.43 -11.17
CA SER A 27 -4.47 5.90 -12.29
C SER A 27 -3.13 6.62 -12.50
N HIS A 28 -3.08 7.94 -12.29
CA HIS A 28 -1.85 8.72 -12.44
C HIS A 28 -0.80 8.40 -11.37
N HIS A 29 -1.22 8.20 -10.11
CA HIS A 29 -0.32 7.78 -9.03
C HIS A 29 0.21 6.37 -9.25
N HIS A 30 -0.66 5.44 -9.67
CA HIS A 30 -0.27 4.08 -10.01
C HIS A 30 0.81 4.07 -11.09
N GLU A 31 0.60 4.82 -12.17
CA GLU A 31 1.54 4.86 -13.28
C GLU A 31 2.86 5.55 -12.91
N ALA A 32 2.80 6.65 -12.14
CA ALA A 32 4.00 7.34 -11.65
C ALA A 32 4.90 6.42 -10.82
N VAL A 33 4.31 5.70 -9.86
CA VAL A 33 5.04 4.74 -9.03
C VAL A 33 5.56 3.56 -9.86
N ARG A 34 4.76 3.03 -10.79
CA ARG A 34 5.19 1.95 -11.68
C ARG A 34 6.42 2.34 -12.49
N ARG A 35 6.46 3.56 -13.04
CA ARG A 35 7.63 4.06 -13.79
C ARG A 35 8.87 4.17 -12.90
N VAL A 36 8.71 4.65 -11.67
CA VAL A 36 9.83 4.82 -10.74
C VAL A 36 10.37 3.49 -10.20
N LEU A 37 9.51 2.48 -9.98
CA LEU A 37 9.97 1.14 -9.60
C LEU A 37 10.80 0.46 -10.71
N LEU A 38 10.46 0.70 -11.97
CA LEU A 38 11.15 0.12 -13.13
C LEU A 38 12.44 0.87 -13.51
N ASP A 39 12.68 2.05 -12.92
CA ASP A 39 13.85 2.87 -13.20
C ASP A 39 15.05 2.42 -12.34
N SER A 40 15.88 1.56 -12.93
CA SER A 40 17.05 0.97 -12.27
C SER A 40 18.13 1.98 -11.86
N ARG A 41 18.00 3.26 -12.24
CA ARG A 41 18.94 4.32 -11.87
C ARG A 41 18.61 4.97 -10.54
N ARG A 42 17.42 4.71 -9.98
CA ARG A 42 16.96 5.34 -8.74
C ARG A 42 17.33 4.53 -7.52
N SER A 43 17.67 5.25 -6.46
CA SER A 43 17.85 4.67 -5.13
C SER A 43 16.51 4.31 -4.49
N LEU A 44 16.51 3.38 -3.53
CA LEU A 44 15.32 3.02 -2.75
C LEU A 44 14.71 4.24 -2.03
N ARG A 45 15.55 5.19 -1.60
CA ARG A 45 15.12 6.44 -0.98
C ARG A 45 14.34 7.32 -1.94
N GLU A 46 14.84 7.53 -3.17
CA GLU A 46 14.14 8.32 -4.19
C GLU A 46 12.82 7.67 -4.61
N ILE A 47 12.82 6.33 -4.74
CA ILE A 47 11.61 5.55 -4.99
C ILE A 47 10.60 5.76 -3.86
N ALA A 48 11.05 5.62 -2.61
CA ALA A 48 10.23 5.81 -1.42
C ALA A 48 9.64 7.22 -1.35
N GLU A 49 10.42 8.26 -1.63
CA GLU A 49 9.96 9.65 -1.66
C GLU A 49 8.87 9.86 -2.73
N GLN A 50 9.07 9.36 -3.94
CA GLN A 50 8.04 9.45 -4.99
C GLN A 50 6.76 8.67 -4.63
N MET A 51 6.87 7.54 -3.93
CA MET A 51 5.72 6.74 -3.51
C MET A 51 4.88 7.43 -2.43
N GLN A 52 5.45 8.37 -1.66
CA GLN A 52 4.71 9.12 -0.63
C GLN A 52 3.63 10.03 -1.21
N GLU A 53 3.75 10.42 -2.48
CA GLU A 53 2.72 11.14 -3.23
C GLU A 53 1.40 10.36 -3.30
N SER A 54 1.40 9.05 -3.01
CA SER A 54 0.19 8.23 -2.91
C SER A 54 0.11 7.52 -1.56
N PRO A 55 -0.65 8.07 -0.59
CA PRO A 55 -0.80 7.47 0.74
C PRO A 55 -1.34 6.03 0.71
N ALA A 56 -2.22 5.71 -0.23
CA ALA A 56 -2.77 4.37 -0.41
C ALA A 56 -1.70 3.35 -0.82
N ILE A 57 -0.81 3.72 -1.74
CA ILE A 57 0.32 2.87 -2.15
C ILE A 57 1.28 2.72 -0.97
N ALA A 58 1.64 3.82 -0.32
CA ALA A 58 2.57 3.81 0.80
C ALA A 58 2.09 2.88 1.94
N LEU A 59 0.81 3.01 2.33
CA LEU A 59 0.21 2.18 3.38
C LEU A 59 0.25 0.69 3.02
N ALA A 60 -0.09 0.34 1.78
CA ALA A 60 -0.09 -1.05 1.35
C ALA A 60 1.31 -1.67 1.36
N MET A 61 2.34 -0.92 0.98
CA MET A 61 3.73 -1.39 1.04
C MET A 61 4.18 -1.61 2.48
N LEU A 62 3.89 -0.66 3.38
CA LEU A 62 4.20 -0.80 4.81
C LEU A 62 3.49 -2.01 5.44
N ARG A 63 2.20 -2.18 5.13
CA ARG A 63 1.41 -3.34 5.57
C ARG A 63 2.01 -4.65 5.10
N GLU A 64 2.35 -4.74 3.82
CA GLU A 64 2.94 -5.97 3.30
C GLU A 64 4.32 -6.24 3.91
N ALA A 65 5.17 -5.23 4.06
CA ALA A 65 6.49 -5.38 4.68
C ALA A 65 6.40 -5.83 6.15
N ASN A 66 5.31 -5.49 6.84
CA ASN A 66 5.08 -5.86 8.23
C ASN A 66 4.25 -7.13 8.40
N ARG A 67 3.55 -7.61 7.35
CA ARG A 67 2.74 -8.85 7.37
C ARG A 67 3.57 -10.10 7.68
N SER A 68 4.81 -10.15 7.21
CA SER A 68 5.74 -11.26 7.42
C SER A 68 6.83 -10.97 8.46
N ALA A 69 6.74 -9.87 9.20
CA ALA A 69 7.70 -9.58 10.25
C ALA A 69 7.50 -10.58 11.40
N SER A 70 8.57 -11.31 11.76
CA SER A 70 8.56 -12.09 12.99
C SER A 70 8.47 -11.14 14.19
N SER A 71 7.91 -11.60 15.31
CA SER A 71 7.79 -10.80 16.54
C SER A 71 9.13 -10.27 17.10
N PHE A 72 10.26 -10.73 16.55
CA PHE A 72 11.63 -10.32 16.92
C PHE A 72 12.24 -9.30 15.95
N SER A 73 11.58 -8.98 14.83
CA SER A 73 12.04 -7.95 13.89
C SER A 73 11.35 -6.64 14.21
N GLU A 74 12.13 -5.56 14.25
CA GLU A 74 11.58 -4.20 14.27
C GLU A 74 10.64 -4.00 13.06
N PRO A 75 9.49 -3.34 13.23
CA PRO A 75 8.60 -3.03 12.13
C PRO A 75 9.29 -2.07 11.13
N ALA A 76 8.88 -2.16 9.86
CA ALA A 76 9.25 -1.15 8.87
C ALA A 76 8.44 0.11 9.15
N GLU A 77 9.10 1.16 9.62
CA GLU A 77 8.48 2.46 9.93
C GLU A 77 8.66 3.49 8.80
N SER A 78 9.49 3.17 7.81
CA SER A 78 9.71 3.98 6.61
C SER A 78 9.48 3.17 5.34
N LEU A 79 9.11 3.86 4.26
CA LEU A 79 8.98 3.22 2.95
C LEU A 79 10.31 2.68 2.42
N GLU A 80 11.41 3.34 2.73
CA GLU A 80 12.74 2.84 2.38
C GLU A 80 13.01 1.49 3.06
N MET A 81 12.72 1.36 4.35
CA MET A 81 12.82 0.08 5.08
C MET A 81 11.86 -0.97 4.54
N ALA A 82 10.63 -0.57 4.20
CA ALA A 82 9.63 -1.47 3.63
C ALA A 82 10.07 -2.03 2.27
N LEU A 83 10.56 -1.16 1.37
CA LEU A 83 11.07 -1.55 0.06
C LEU A 83 12.33 -2.43 0.17
N ASN A 84 13.23 -2.10 1.10
CA ASN A 84 14.43 -2.91 1.36
C ASN A 84 14.05 -4.33 1.84
N ARG A 85 13.02 -4.45 2.69
CA ARG A 85 12.53 -5.75 3.19
C ARG A 85 11.77 -6.55 2.13
N LEU A 86 10.90 -5.90 1.37
CA LEU A 86 10.08 -6.56 0.33
C LEU A 86 10.91 -6.95 -0.90
N GLY A 87 11.87 -6.11 -1.26
CA GLY A 87 12.50 -6.12 -2.57
C GLY A 87 11.58 -5.56 -3.66
N LEU A 88 12.19 -5.00 -4.71
CA LEU A 88 11.48 -4.32 -5.80
C LEU A 88 10.48 -5.23 -6.52
N LYS A 89 10.84 -6.50 -6.76
CA LYS A 89 9.94 -7.47 -7.43
C LYS A 89 8.64 -7.69 -6.66
N ARG A 90 8.68 -7.76 -5.32
CA ARG A 90 7.47 -7.92 -4.51
C ARG A 90 6.65 -6.63 -4.53
N ALA A 91 7.30 -5.47 -4.42
CA ALA A 91 6.63 -4.17 -4.52
C ALA A 91 5.90 -3.99 -5.87
N GLU A 92 6.54 -4.35 -6.99
CA GLU A 92 5.91 -4.35 -8.33
C GLU A 92 4.68 -5.28 -8.38
N THR A 93 4.81 -6.48 -7.82
CA THR A 93 3.71 -7.47 -7.79
C THR A 93 2.52 -6.96 -6.99
N LEU A 94 2.75 -6.30 -5.85
CA LEU A 94 1.70 -5.67 -5.05
C LEU A 94 1.03 -4.52 -5.80
N LEU A 95 1.84 -3.65 -6.43
CA LEU A 95 1.34 -2.53 -7.20
C LEU A 95 0.42 -3.00 -8.34
N ALA A 96 0.74 -4.13 -8.99
CA ALA A 96 -0.09 -4.70 -10.04
C ALA A 96 -1.44 -5.28 -9.55
N GLN A 97 -1.55 -5.62 -8.27
CA GLN A 97 -2.78 -6.18 -7.66
C GLN A 97 -3.72 -5.10 -7.12
N MET A 98 -3.27 -3.85 -7.07
CA MET A 98 -4.03 -2.75 -6.50
C MET A 98 -5.23 -2.36 -7.37
N PRO A 99 -6.38 -1.99 -6.76
CA PRO A 99 -7.53 -1.50 -7.50
C PRO A 99 -7.26 -0.09 -8.04
N VAL A 100 -7.09 0.02 -9.36
CA VAL A 100 -6.88 1.30 -10.04
C VAL A 100 -8.22 1.86 -10.50
N GLN A 101 -8.46 3.15 -10.24
CA GLN A 101 -9.67 3.86 -10.64
C GLN A 101 -9.33 5.24 -11.24
N GLU A 102 -10.28 5.82 -11.96
CA GLU A 102 -10.20 7.22 -12.33
C GLU A 102 -10.40 8.08 -11.08
N GLN A 103 -9.71 9.23 -11.00
CA GLN A 103 -9.75 10.09 -9.81
C GLN A 103 -11.18 10.53 -9.46
N GLN A 104 -12.04 10.72 -10.47
CA GLN A 104 -13.44 11.09 -10.32
C GLN A 104 -14.31 9.97 -9.74
N GLN A 105 -13.86 8.72 -9.77
CA GLN A 105 -14.57 7.55 -9.25
C GLN A 105 -14.20 7.23 -7.80
N ILE A 106 -13.02 7.66 -7.36
CA ILE A 106 -12.57 7.50 -5.98
C ILE A 106 -13.46 8.35 -5.05
N PRO A 107 -13.85 7.90 -3.84
CA PRO A 107 -14.59 8.75 -2.91
C PRO A 107 -13.79 9.99 -2.49
N LEU A 108 -14.44 11.15 -2.30
CA LEU A 108 -13.76 12.40 -1.89
C LEU A 108 -12.81 12.26 -0.68
N PRO A 109 -13.16 11.50 0.38
CA PRO A 109 -12.25 11.29 1.51
C PRO A 109 -10.97 10.48 1.19
N LEU A 110 -10.92 9.86 0.02
CA LEU A 110 -9.83 8.98 -0.44
C LEU A 110 -9.13 9.52 -1.71
N ARG A 111 -9.58 10.66 -2.24
CA ARG A 111 -8.93 11.39 -3.34
C ARG A 111 -7.83 12.28 -2.80
#